data_AF-A0A7J2K6E5-F1
#
_entry.id   AF-A0A7J2K6E5-F1
#
_cell.length_a   1.000
_cell.length_b   1.000
_cell.length_c   1.000
_cell.angle_alpha   90.00
_cell.angle_beta   90.00
_cell.angle_gamma   90.00
#
_symmetry.space_group_name_H-M   'P 1'
#
loop_
_entity.id
_entity.type
_entity.pdbx_description
1 polymer ?
#
loop_
_entity_poly.entity_id
_entity_poly.type
_entity_poly.pdbx_seq_one_letter_code
_entity_poly.pdbx_strand_id
1 'polypeptide(L)' 'MRFKIFTKRALMGTEVAITIIHDSMREAVEAMKAAFKEITRVESIMSIYDSKSEVFKLNKVGYLS' A
#
# COMPACT_ATOMS: atom_id res chain seq x y z
N MET A 1 27.66 1.54 7.04
CA MET A 1 27.23 0.14 6.79
C MET A 1 25.77 0.22 6.37
N ARG A 2 25.42 -0.26 5.17
CA ARG A 2 24.05 -0.18 4.67
C ARG A 2 23.25 -1.41 5.08
N PHE A 3 22.11 -1.21 5.73
CA PHE A 3 21.13 -2.24 6.02
C PHE A 3 20.29 -2.48 4.78
N LYS A 4 20.08 -3.76 4.43
CA LYS A 4 19.13 -4.18 3.41
C LYS A 4 17.98 -4.90 4.10
N ILE A 5 16.78 -4.36 3.98
CA ILE A 5 15.55 -5.02 4.45
C ILE A 5 14.65 -5.34 3.26
N PHE A 6 13.89 -6.42 3.39
CA PHE A 6 13.02 -6.92 2.35
C PHE A 6 11.74 -7.44 2.99
N THR A 7 10.59 -7.16 2.37
CA THR A 7 9.30 -7.65 2.84
C THR A 7 8.35 -7.84 1.66
N LYS A 8 7.52 -8.88 1.73
CA LYS A 8 6.48 -9.22 0.76
C LYS A 8 5.11 -9.29 1.44
N ARG A 9 4.07 -8.81 0.76
CA ARG A 9 2.66 -8.94 1.21
C ARG A 9 1.75 -9.15 0.00
N ALA A 10 0.69 -9.93 0.19
CA ALA A 10 -0.41 -10.00 -0.77
C ALA A 10 -1.32 -8.78 -0.57
N LEU A 11 -1.30 -7.85 -1.52
CA LEU A 11 -2.05 -6.59 -1.52
C LEU A 11 -2.41 -6.24 -2.97
N MET A 12 -3.48 -5.48 -3.18
CA MET A 12 -3.94 -5.01 -4.49
C MET A 12 -4.23 -6.15 -5.48
N GLY A 13 -4.60 -7.33 -4.99
CA GLY A 13 -4.84 -8.52 -5.82
C GLY A 13 -3.57 -9.16 -6.40
N THR A 14 -2.39 -8.83 -5.88
CA THR A 14 -1.10 -9.41 -6.32
C THR A 14 -0.10 -9.53 -5.15
N GLU A 15 1.12 -9.99 -5.42
CA GLU A 15 2.23 -9.94 -4.46
C GLU A 15 3.02 -8.64 -4.62
N VAL A 16 3.09 -7.83 -3.56
CA VAL A 16 3.90 -6.62 -3.52
C VAL A 16 5.16 -6.89 -2.68
N ALA A 17 6.32 -6.71 -3.32
CA ALA A 17 7.63 -6.86 -2.70
C ALA A 17 8.34 -5.51 -2.60
N ILE A 18 8.84 -5.15 -1.42
CA ILE A 18 9.62 -3.93 -1.20
C ILE A 18 11.00 -4.31 -0.66
N THR A 19 12.03 -3.71 -1.25
CA THR A 19 13.41 -3.75 -0.75
C THR A 19 13.84 -2.34 -0.41
N ILE A 20 14.42 -2.14 0.78
CA ILE A 20 14.99 -0.85 1.19
C ILE A 20 16.45 -1.06 1.57
N ILE A 21 17.32 -0.19 1.05
CA ILE A 21 18.75 -0.15 1.37
C ILE A 21 19.03 1.22 2.01
N HIS A 22 19.43 1.23 3.27
CA HIS A 22 19.59 2.47 4.04
C HIS A 22 20.65 2.35 5.13
N ASP A 23 21.33 3.45 5.49
CA ASP A 23 22.38 3.44 6.51
C ASP A 23 21.84 3.36 7.95
N SER A 24 20.56 3.70 8.16
CA SER A 24 19.85 3.61 9.45
C SER A 24 18.77 2.53 9.38
N MET A 25 18.92 1.47 10.19
CA MET A 25 17.95 0.37 10.29
C MET A 25 16.58 0.86 10.75
N ARG A 26 16.54 1.78 11.72
CA ARG A 26 15.30 2.37 12.24
C ARG A 26 14.54 3.09 11.13
N GLU A 27 15.21 3.93 10.37
CA GLU A 27 14.58 4.66 9.26
C GLU A 27 14.15 3.73 8.12
N ALA A 28 14.94 2.69 7.82
CA ALA A 28 14.53 1.67 6.86
C ALA A 28 13.20 1.01 7.27
N VAL A 29 13.07 0.64 8.55
CA VAL A 29 11.85 0.02 9.09
C VAL A 29 10.67 0.99 9.06
N GLU A 30 10.87 2.26 9.42
CA GLU A 30 9.79 3.26 9.35
C GLU A 30 9.35 3.52 7.91
N ALA A 31 10.29 3.60 6.95
CA ALA A 31 9.99 3.72 5.54
C ALA A 31 9.21 2.50 5.00
N MET A 32 9.59 1.28 5.42
CA MET A 32 8.86 0.06 5.06
C MET A 32 7.41 0.09 5.57
N LYS A 33 7.20 0.52 6.82
CA LYS A 33 5.85 0.67 7.38
C LYS A 33 5.03 1.72 6.63
N ALA A 34 5.63 2.88 6.34
CA ALA A 34 4.98 3.95 5.61
C ALA A 34 4.57 3.50 4.20
N ALA A 35 5.44 2.80 3.49
CA ALA A 35 5.17 2.30 2.14
C ALA A 35 3.96 1.35 2.12
N PHE A 36 3.93 0.34 3.00
CA PHE A 36 2.77 -0.57 3.06
C PHE A 36 1.50 0.12 3.55
N LYS A 37 1.59 1.07 4.48
CA LYS A 37 0.43 1.87 4.92
C LYS A 37 -0.19 2.62 3.74
N GLU A 38 0.65 3.21 2.90
CA GLU A 38 0.18 3.96 1.73
C GLU A 38 -0.43 3.03 0.67
N ILE A 39 0.19 1.88 0.40
CA ILE A 39 -0.38 0.87 -0.50
C ILE A 39 -1.78 0.43 -0.01
N THR A 40 -1.94 0.14 1.28
CA THR A 40 -3.23 -0.23 1.85
C THR A 40 -4.26 0.91 1.76
N ARG A 41 -3.84 2.16 1.96
CA ARG A 41 -4.72 3.32 1.77
C ARG A 41 -5.20 3.42 0.32
N VAL A 42 -4.31 3.28 -0.65
CA VAL A 42 -4.65 3.29 -2.08
C VAL A 42 -5.61 2.15 -2.41
N GLU A 43 -5.33 0.94 -1.96
CA GLU A 43 -6.20 -0.23 -2.16
C GLU A 43 -7.62 0.01 -1.63
N SER A 44 -7.76 0.59 -0.44
CA SER A 44 -9.07 0.88 0.16
C SER A 44 -9.91 1.89 -0.62
N ILE A 45 -9.28 2.77 -1.40
CA ILE A 45 -9.96 3.80 -2.20
C ILE A 45 -10.25 3.29 -3.61
N MET A 46 -9.33 2.49 -4.16
CA MET A 46 -9.33 2.12 -5.58
C MET A 46 -9.99 0.78 -5.90
N SER A 47 -10.33 -0.03 -4.89
CA SER A 47 -10.88 -1.38 -5.11
C SER A 47 -12.26 -1.35 -5.76
N ILE A 48 -12.39 -1.85 -6.99
CA ILE A 48 -13.70 -2.04 -7.64
C ILE A 48 -14.53 -3.18 -7.02
N TYR A 49 -13.95 -3.95 -6.10
CA TYR A 49 -14.58 -5.11 -5.47
C TYR A 49 -15.03 -4.82 -4.04
N ASP A 50 -14.48 -3.77 -3.40
CA ASP A 50 -14.88 -3.35 -2.06
C ASP A 50 -15.97 -2.28 -2.15
N SER A 51 -17.16 -2.59 -1.62
CA SER A 51 -18.30 -1.66 -1.63
C SER A 51 -18.08 -0.39 -0.83
N LYS A 52 -17.07 -0.35 0.04
CA LYS A 52 -16.69 0.82 0.82
C LYS A 52 -15.74 1.75 0.09
N SER A 53 -15.11 1.30 -1.01
CA SER A 53 -14.15 2.10 -1.74
C SER A 53 -14.82 3.25 -2.49
N GLU A 54 -14.08 4.31 -2.72
CA GLU A 54 -14.57 5.45 -3.50
C GLU A 54 -14.80 5.04 -4.96
N VAL A 55 -13.89 4.26 -5.56
CA VAL A 55 -14.08 3.80 -6.94
C VAL A 55 -15.33 2.94 -7.08
N PHE A 56 -15.66 2.08 -6.13
CA PHE A 56 -16.89 1.30 -6.16
C PHE A 56 -18.12 2.19 -6.09
N LYS A 57 -18.15 3.15 -5.14
CA LYS A 57 -19.26 4.09 -4.99
C LYS A 57 -19.47 4.88 -6.28
N LEU A 58 -18.39 5.45 -6.83
CA LEU A 58 -18.42 6.18 -8.10
C LEU A 58 -19.00 5.32 -9.23
N ASN A 59 -18.51 4.08 -9.39
CA ASN A 59 -18.99 3.19 -10.43
C ASN A 59 -20.47 2.80 -10.26
N LYS A 60 -20.96 2.73 -9.02
CA LYS A 60 -22.34 2.35 -8.70
C LYS A 60 -23.33 3.50 -8.90
N VAL A 61 -22.97 4.72 -8.47
CA VAL A 61 -23.91 5.87 -8.41
C VAL A 61 -23.62 6.96 -9.43
N GLY A 62 -22.44 6.96 -10.05
CA GLY A 62 -22.03 7.93 -11.07
C GLY A 62 -21.40 9.22 -10.52
N TYR A 63 -21.30 9.40 -9.20
CA TYR A 63 -20.64 10.55 -8.57
C TYR A 63 -20.07 10.21 -7.18
N LEU A 64 -19.22 11.07 -6.64
CA LEU A 64 -18.71 11.02 -5.26
C LEU A 64 -19.20 12.24 -4.50
N SER A 65 -19.70 12.04 -3.28
CA SER A 65 -20.23 13.08 -2.38
C SER A 65 -19.40 13.22 -1.14
#